data_AF-A0A2N1PG17-F1
#
_entry.id   AF-A0A2N1PG17-F1
#
_cell.length_a   1.000
_cell.length_b   1.000
_cell.length_c   1.000
_cell.angle_alpha   90.00
_cell.angle_beta   90.00
_cell.angle_gamma   90.00
#
_symmetry.space_group_name_H-M   'P 1'
#
loop_
_entity.id
_entity.type
_entity.pdbx_description
1 polymer ?
#
loop_
_entity_poly.entity_id
_entity_poly.type
_entity_poly.pdbx_seq_one_letter_code
_entity_poly.pdbx_strand_id
1 'polypeptide(L)'
;MSTKVISRGIGVGKAFFLKQKKGNYEKISAAEALITYETLKNHVISSLFDMKQNQDSDILDFQIAVLNDHAFSQDIKRRIKESRPIDKAFEEAMSSYIKQLLSHDDPYFKSRVADLHDLTTRLFQTYHGTTNIKFNEPIILCVDELYPSMLFEFKHQIKGIIAKKGHDLSHAAILARERNLPYLVVDDYPFEAGTKLLINGYTKEIILNPKPMDHKKALFEHQFEQSQLGLSHKPYKLLLNLSGQDKIDKTYIENSDGVGLYRSEFLYHTFNDFPSMEYQYDVYLKLAKQFYPKPVVIRTYDFSEDKSLDGMVLHRGVAAYLLSYEDAFIEQMTALLLVNEKYDNLKIMSSHHYLI
;
A
#
# COMPACT_ATOMS: atom_id res chain seq x y z
N MET A 1 -9.79 27.96 4.40
CA MET A 1 -9.90 26.60 3.85
C MET A 1 -9.04 25.70 4.71
N SER A 2 -9.59 24.60 5.23
CA SER A 2 -8.80 23.66 6.04
C SER A 2 -8.04 22.75 5.09
N THR A 3 -6.71 22.83 5.10
CA THR A 3 -5.86 21.89 4.35
C THR A 3 -5.24 20.92 5.33
N LYS A 4 -5.57 19.63 5.20
CA LYS A 4 -4.93 18.55 5.94
C LYS A 4 -3.81 17.96 5.10
N VAL A 5 -2.66 17.71 5.71
CA VAL A 5 -1.52 17.04 5.06
C VAL A 5 -1.57 15.56 5.40
N ILE A 6 -1.61 14.71 4.39
CA ILE A 6 -1.51 13.26 4.51
C ILE A 6 -0.06 12.81 4.28
N SER A 7 0.57 13.34 3.23
CA SER A 7 1.97 13.07 2.88
C SER A 7 2.69 14.39 2.61
N ARG A 8 3.86 14.56 3.21
CA ARG A 8 4.71 15.74 3.00
C ARG A 8 5.52 15.60 1.70
N GLY A 9 6.00 16.72 1.17
CA GLY A 9 6.75 16.78 -0.08
C GLY A 9 6.45 18.03 -0.88
N ILE A 10 7.14 18.20 -2.00
CA ILE A 10 6.88 19.30 -2.95
C ILE A 10 6.60 18.72 -4.32
N GLY A 11 5.48 19.15 -4.89
CA GLY A 11 4.96 18.63 -6.15
C GLY A 11 4.64 19.77 -7.09
N VAL A 12 4.99 19.62 -8.37
CA VAL A 12 4.65 20.61 -9.40
C VAL A 12 4.10 19.90 -10.62
N GLY A 13 2.96 20.37 -11.12
CA GLY A 13 2.32 19.82 -12.30
C GLY A 13 1.04 20.56 -12.65
N LYS A 14 0.40 20.16 -13.74
CA LYS A 14 -0.95 20.65 -14.08
C LYS A 14 -2.00 19.92 -13.26
N ALA A 15 -3.01 20.63 -12.79
CA ALA A 15 -4.16 20.06 -12.10
C ALA A 15 -4.90 19.10 -13.03
N PHE A 16 -4.88 17.81 -12.71
CA PHE A 16 -5.61 16.80 -13.46
C PHE A 16 -6.72 16.22 -12.59
N PHE A 17 -7.96 16.49 -12.99
CA PHE A 17 -9.14 15.96 -12.31
C PHE A 17 -9.48 14.61 -12.91
N LEU A 18 -9.20 13.55 -12.14
CA LEU A 18 -9.68 12.22 -12.49
C LEU A 18 -11.15 12.16 -12.11
N LYS A 19 -12.01 12.55 -13.04
CA LYS A 19 -13.46 12.39 -12.88
C LYS A 19 -13.75 10.90 -12.86
N GLN A 20 -14.31 10.40 -11.75
CA GLN A 20 -15.00 9.12 -11.78
C GLN A 20 -16.16 9.28 -12.78
N LYS A 21 -16.02 8.66 -13.96
CA LYS A 21 -17.14 8.62 -14.91
C LYS A 21 -18.26 7.84 -14.22
N LYS A 22 -19.41 8.48 -14.05
CA LYS A 22 -20.65 7.74 -13.83
C LYS A 22 -20.86 6.84 -15.05
N GLY A 23 -21.35 5.63 -14.80
CA GLY A 23 -21.57 4.63 -15.85
C GLY A 23 -22.29 5.24 -17.04
N ASN A 24 -21.69 5.11 -18.23
CA ASN A 24 -22.41 5.39 -19.47
C ASN A 24 -23.24 4.13 -19.76
N TYR A 25 -24.46 4.13 -19.24
CA TYR A 25 -25.42 3.02 -19.18
C TYR A 25 -25.93 2.57 -20.57
N GLU A 26 -25.01 2.25 -21.47
CA GLU A 26 -25.30 1.77 -22.81
C GLU A 26 -25.83 0.34 -22.74
N LYS A 27 -26.95 0.12 -23.42
CA LYS A 27 -27.58 -1.20 -23.52
C LYS A 27 -27.07 -1.90 -24.78
N ILE A 28 -26.41 -3.02 -24.56
CA ILE A 28 -26.10 -4.03 -25.59
C ILE A 28 -26.93 -5.29 -25.34
N SER A 29 -26.92 -6.24 -26.27
CA SER A 29 -27.66 -7.49 -26.09
C SER A 29 -27.14 -8.28 -24.87
N ALA A 30 -28.00 -9.05 -24.20
CA ALA A 30 -27.59 -9.80 -23.01
C ALA A 30 -26.44 -10.80 -23.31
N ALA A 31 -26.42 -11.40 -24.50
CA ALA A 31 -25.36 -12.32 -24.91
C ALA A 31 -24.01 -11.59 -25.05
N GLU A 32 -23.99 -10.44 -25.75
CA GLU A 32 -22.79 -9.61 -25.87
C GLU A 32 -22.34 -9.06 -24.52
N ALA A 33 -23.29 -8.66 -23.66
CA ALA A 33 -23.00 -8.12 -22.34
C ALA A 33 -22.32 -9.14 -21.42
N LEU A 34 -22.74 -10.41 -21.47
CA LEU A 34 -22.12 -11.48 -20.70
C LEU A 34 -20.68 -11.75 -21.16
N ILE A 35 -20.44 -11.82 -22.47
CA ILE A 35 -19.09 -12.01 -23.03
C ILE A 35 -18.17 -10.83 -22.66
N THR A 36 -18.71 -9.60 -22.78
CA THR A 36 -17.99 -8.37 -22.45
C THR A 36 -17.64 -8.32 -20.97
N TYR A 37 -18.58 -8.68 -20.08
CA TYR A 37 -18.32 -8.76 -18.64
C TYR A 37 -17.23 -9.78 -18.29
N GLU A 38 -17.24 -10.98 -18.87
CA GLU A 38 -16.20 -11.98 -18.62
C GLU A 38 -14.82 -11.52 -19.09
N THR A 39 -14.77 -10.91 -20.27
CA THR A 39 -13.53 -10.34 -20.82
C THR A 39 -13.00 -9.23 -19.92
N LEU A 40 -13.88 -8.33 -19.47
CA LEU A 40 -13.57 -7.24 -18.56
C LEU A 40 -13.06 -7.76 -17.21
N LYS A 41 -13.76 -8.73 -16.60
CA LYS A 41 -13.36 -9.37 -15.35
C LYS A 41 -11.96 -9.96 -15.46
N ASN A 42 -11.70 -10.74 -16.50
CA ASN A 42 -10.39 -11.38 -16.71
C ASN A 42 -9.28 -10.35 -16.93
N HIS A 43 -9.55 -9.27 -17.66
CA HIS A 43 -8.60 -8.19 -17.85
C HIS A 43 -8.26 -7.47 -16.54
N VAL A 44 -9.26 -7.17 -15.71
CA VAL A 44 -9.07 -6.55 -14.40
C VAL A 44 -8.27 -7.47 -13.48
N ILE A 45 -8.58 -8.77 -13.42
CA ILE A 45 -7.83 -9.76 -12.65
C ILE A 45 -6.36 -9.81 -13.09
N SER A 46 -6.10 -9.88 -14.40
CA SER A 46 -4.72 -9.86 -14.92
C SER A 46 -3.98 -8.59 -14.51
N SER A 47 -4.62 -7.43 -14.60
CA SER A 47 -4.04 -6.15 -14.18
C SER A 47 -3.71 -6.12 -12.68
N LEU A 48 -4.55 -6.73 -11.84
CA LEU A 48 -4.29 -6.84 -10.40
C LEU A 48 -3.11 -7.77 -10.10
N PHE A 49 -2.97 -8.89 -10.81
CA PHE A 49 -1.81 -9.78 -10.70
C PHE A 49 -0.50 -9.09 -11.06
N ASP A 50 -0.46 -8.33 -12.16
CA ASP A 50 0.74 -7.58 -12.57
C ASP A 50 1.15 -6.53 -11.52
N MET A 51 0.17 -5.94 -10.83
CA MET A 51 0.44 -5.00 -9.74
C MET A 51 0.98 -5.71 -8.50
N LYS A 52 0.44 -6.89 -8.16
CA LYS A 52 0.87 -7.71 -7.01
C LYS A 52 2.35 -8.08 -7.07
N GLN A 53 2.91 -8.30 -8.26
CA GLN A 53 4.34 -8.62 -8.39
C GLN A 53 5.29 -7.52 -7.90
N ASN A 54 4.79 -6.31 -7.63
CA ASN A 54 5.63 -5.15 -7.34
C ASN A 54 5.44 -4.56 -5.92
N GLN A 55 4.41 -4.94 -5.15
CA GLN A 55 4.09 -4.39 -3.81
C GLN A 55 3.22 -5.37 -2.97
N ASP A 56 3.02 -5.03 -1.68
CA ASP A 56 2.23 -5.78 -0.69
C ASP A 56 0.87 -6.27 -1.23
N SER A 57 0.55 -7.54 -0.96
CA SER A 57 -0.39 -8.34 -1.76
C SER A 57 -1.82 -8.41 -1.24
N ASP A 58 -2.06 -8.15 0.05
CA ASP A 58 -3.32 -8.54 0.69
C ASP A 58 -4.57 -7.84 0.13
N ILE A 59 -4.43 -6.57 -0.28
CA ILE A 59 -5.53 -5.80 -0.89
C ILE A 59 -5.88 -6.35 -2.27
N LEU A 60 -4.85 -6.58 -3.08
CA LEU A 60 -5.02 -7.05 -4.44
C LEU A 60 -5.58 -8.48 -4.41
N ASP A 61 -5.14 -9.30 -3.47
CA ASP A 61 -5.68 -10.64 -3.22
C ASP A 61 -7.14 -10.61 -2.81
N PHE A 62 -7.52 -9.70 -1.91
CA PHE A 62 -8.93 -9.52 -1.56
C PHE A 62 -9.77 -9.10 -2.77
N GLN A 63 -9.32 -8.15 -3.59
CA GLN A 63 -10.02 -7.74 -4.80
C GLN A 63 -10.15 -8.88 -5.82
N ILE A 64 -9.08 -9.66 -6.02
CA ILE A 64 -9.08 -10.85 -6.89
C ILE A 64 -10.05 -11.90 -6.36
N ALA A 65 -10.05 -12.17 -5.05
CA ALA A 65 -10.96 -13.13 -4.42
C ALA A 65 -12.42 -12.74 -4.64
N VAL A 66 -12.77 -11.46 -4.48
CA VAL A 66 -14.13 -10.94 -4.73
C VAL A 66 -14.53 -11.11 -6.19
N LEU A 67 -13.64 -10.84 -7.16
CA LEU A 67 -13.94 -11.06 -8.56
C LEU A 67 -14.11 -12.55 -8.91
N ASN A 68 -13.40 -13.43 -8.21
CA ASN A 68 -13.48 -14.88 -8.38
C ASN A 68 -14.64 -15.53 -7.61
N ASP A 69 -15.30 -14.81 -6.71
CA ASP A 69 -16.49 -15.28 -6.02
C ASP A 69 -17.60 -15.64 -7.02
N HIS A 70 -18.03 -16.90 -6.96
CA HIS A 70 -19.04 -17.43 -7.87
C HIS A 70 -20.41 -16.80 -7.63
N ALA A 71 -20.82 -16.58 -6.37
CA ALA A 71 -22.11 -15.98 -6.04
C ALA A 71 -22.17 -14.52 -6.52
N PHE A 72 -21.10 -13.75 -6.31
CA PHE A 72 -20.98 -12.38 -6.81
C PHE A 72 -21.06 -12.32 -8.34
N SER A 73 -20.31 -13.19 -9.03
CA SER A 73 -20.33 -13.25 -10.49
C SER A 73 -21.70 -13.66 -11.04
N GLN A 74 -22.40 -14.60 -10.39
CA GLN A 74 -23.76 -15.00 -10.78
C GLN A 74 -24.78 -13.88 -10.58
N ASP A 75 -24.67 -13.08 -9.51
CA ASP A 75 -25.57 -11.93 -9.30
C ASP A 75 -25.44 -10.90 -10.43
N ILE A 76 -24.20 -10.60 -10.86
CA ILE A 76 -23.95 -9.69 -11.99
C ILE A 76 -24.56 -10.26 -13.28
N LYS A 77 -24.29 -11.54 -13.58
CA LYS A 77 -24.83 -12.21 -14.78
C LYS A 77 -26.36 -12.22 -14.78
N ARG A 78 -27.00 -12.44 -13.63
CA ARG A 78 -28.46 -12.38 -13.46
C ARG A 78 -28.99 -10.99 -13.80
N ARG A 79 -28.39 -9.93 -13.25
CA ARG A 79 -28.78 -8.54 -13.53
C ARG A 79 -28.62 -8.18 -15.01
N ILE A 80 -27.53 -8.63 -15.65
CA ILE A 80 -27.32 -8.46 -17.10
C ILE A 80 -28.44 -9.14 -17.91
N LYS A 81 -28.82 -10.38 -17.54
CA LYS A 81 -29.96 -11.09 -18.17
C LYS A 81 -31.29 -10.36 -17.97
N GLU A 82 -31.44 -9.64 -16.86
CA GLU A 82 -32.57 -8.74 -16.58
C GLU A 82 -32.47 -7.39 -17.32
N SER A 83 -31.64 -7.30 -18.37
CA SER A 83 -31.46 -6.11 -19.22
C SER A 83 -30.86 -4.89 -18.51
N ARG A 84 -30.11 -5.11 -17.42
CA ARG A 84 -29.26 -4.06 -16.82
C ARG A 84 -27.99 -3.88 -17.65
N PRO A 85 -27.58 -2.63 -17.94
CA PRO A 85 -26.24 -2.31 -18.45
C PRO A 85 -25.15 -2.91 -17.55
N ILE A 86 -23.99 -3.25 -18.12
CA ILE A 86 -22.91 -3.97 -17.40
C ILE A 86 -22.43 -3.20 -16.18
N ASP A 87 -22.12 -1.92 -16.36
CA ASP A 87 -21.69 -0.98 -15.32
C ASP A 87 -22.74 -0.86 -14.20
N LYS A 88 -24.03 -0.78 -14.56
CA LYS A 88 -25.14 -0.76 -13.58
C LYS A 88 -25.26 -2.08 -12.82
N ALA A 89 -25.18 -3.20 -13.54
CA ALA A 89 -25.26 -4.53 -12.95
C ALA A 89 -24.15 -4.74 -11.92
N PHE A 90 -22.93 -4.31 -12.24
CA PHE A 90 -21.79 -4.37 -11.33
C PHE A 90 -21.97 -3.45 -10.12
N GLU A 91 -22.33 -2.18 -10.32
CA GLU A 91 -22.55 -1.21 -9.23
C GLU A 91 -23.60 -1.71 -8.22
N GLU A 92 -24.72 -2.23 -8.71
CA GLU A 92 -25.80 -2.75 -7.86
C GLU A 92 -25.40 -4.04 -7.14
N ALA A 93 -24.70 -4.95 -7.83
CA ALA A 93 -24.18 -6.17 -7.22
C ALA A 93 -23.16 -5.83 -6.12
N MET A 94 -22.21 -4.94 -6.40
CA MET A 94 -21.20 -4.52 -5.43
C MET A 94 -21.83 -3.79 -4.23
N SER A 95 -22.81 -2.92 -4.47
CA SER A 95 -23.55 -2.28 -3.38
C SER A 95 -24.27 -3.28 -2.49
N SER A 96 -24.80 -4.37 -3.06
CA SER A 96 -25.45 -5.45 -2.31
C SER A 96 -24.42 -6.24 -1.51
N TYR A 97 -23.28 -6.55 -2.12
CA TYR A 97 -22.16 -7.25 -1.49
C TYR A 97 -21.59 -6.47 -0.29
N ILE A 98 -21.34 -5.16 -0.45
CA ILE A 98 -20.89 -4.27 0.63
C ILE A 98 -21.89 -4.26 1.79
N LYS A 99 -23.19 -4.16 1.51
CA LYS A 99 -24.23 -4.18 2.56
C LYS A 99 -24.23 -5.49 3.34
N GLN A 100 -24.07 -6.61 2.66
CA GLN A 100 -23.99 -7.92 3.30
C GLN A 100 -22.74 -8.02 4.18
N LEU A 101 -21.57 -7.61 3.68
CA LEU A 101 -20.33 -7.59 4.45
C LEU A 101 -20.45 -6.73 5.71
N LEU A 102 -21.02 -5.53 5.59
CA LEU A 102 -21.22 -4.61 6.72
C LEU A 102 -22.24 -5.11 7.75
N SER A 103 -23.11 -6.06 7.39
CA SER A 103 -24.08 -6.64 8.32
C SER A 103 -23.44 -7.58 9.35
N HIS A 104 -22.21 -8.04 9.13
CA HIS A 104 -21.48 -8.94 10.03
C HIS A 104 -20.77 -8.22 11.19
N ASP A 105 -20.82 -6.89 11.25
CA ASP A 105 -20.20 -6.00 12.27
C ASP A 105 -18.70 -6.27 12.59
N ASP A 106 -17.97 -6.88 11.65
CA ASP A 106 -16.55 -7.19 11.78
C ASP A 106 -15.69 -5.96 11.41
N PRO A 107 -14.77 -5.50 12.28
CA PRO A 107 -13.81 -4.45 11.97
C PRO A 107 -12.97 -4.71 10.71
N TYR A 108 -12.63 -5.98 10.44
CA TYR A 108 -11.93 -6.40 9.24
C TYR A 108 -12.73 -6.02 7.99
N PHE A 109 -14.00 -6.42 7.90
CA PHE A 109 -14.83 -6.11 6.73
C PHE A 109 -15.07 -4.62 6.55
N LYS A 110 -15.22 -3.86 7.64
CA LYS A 110 -15.33 -2.39 7.57
C LYS A 110 -14.09 -1.76 6.93
N SER A 111 -12.90 -2.28 7.25
CA SER A 111 -11.63 -1.79 6.70
C SER A 111 -11.49 -2.05 5.18
N ARG A 112 -12.16 -3.10 4.67
CA ARG A 112 -12.10 -3.55 3.26
C ARG A 112 -13.12 -2.87 2.33
N VAL A 113 -14.05 -2.06 2.86
CA VAL A 113 -15.06 -1.36 2.04
C VAL A 113 -14.40 -0.44 1.00
N ALA A 114 -13.33 0.25 1.38
CA ALA A 114 -12.57 1.11 0.46
C ALA A 114 -11.96 0.31 -0.70
N ASP A 115 -11.52 -0.94 -0.45
CA ASP A 115 -10.95 -1.83 -1.46
C ASP A 115 -12.00 -2.24 -2.50
N LEU A 116 -13.28 -2.38 -2.09
CA LEU A 116 -14.40 -2.67 -2.99
C LEU A 116 -14.82 -1.47 -3.82
N HIS A 117 -14.76 -0.27 -3.25
CA HIS A 117 -14.95 0.97 -4.00
C HIS A 117 -13.84 1.20 -5.03
N ASP A 118 -12.60 0.87 -4.67
CA ASP A 118 -11.46 0.88 -5.60
C ASP A 118 -11.69 -0.09 -6.76
N LEU A 119 -12.08 -1.34 -6.46
CA LEU A 119 -12.40 -2.36 -7.46
C LEU A 119 -13.50 -1.90 -8.43
N THR A 120 -14.54 -1.26 -7.91
CA THR A 120 -15.63 -0.69 -8.71
C THR A 120 -15.12 0.39 -9.64
N THR A 121 -14.32 1.31 -9.11
CA THR A 121 -13.74 2.41 -9.88
C THR A 121 -12.88 1.87 -11.02
N ARG A 122 -12.02 0.90 -10.74
CA ARG A 122 -11.17 0.23 -11.72
C ARG A 122 -11.98 -0.41 -12.84
N LEU A 123 -13.02 -1.18 -12.50
CA LEU A 123 -13.85 -1.85 -13.49
C LEU A 123 -14.53 -0.83 -14.43
N PHE A 124 -15.04 0.26 -13.87
CA PHE A 124 -15.66 1.33 -14.65
C PHE A 124 -14.65 1.99 -15.60
N GLN A 125 -13.44 2.27 -15.12
CA GLN A 125 -12.39 2.86 -15.93
C GLN A 125 -11.97 1.95 -17.08
N THR A 126 -11.77 0.67 -16.81
CA THR A 126 -11.42 -0.33 -17.82
C THR A 126 -12.53 -0.47 -18.86
N TYR A 127 -13.79 -0.57 -18.42
CA TYR A 127 -14.93 -0.73 -19.32
C TYR A 127 -15.13 0.47 -20.25
N HIS A 128 -15.03 1.69 -19.72
CA HIS A 128 -15.19 2.91 -20.51
C HIS A 128 -13.91 3.35 -21.25
N GLY A 129 -12.87 2.53 -21.25
CA GLY A 129 -11.62 2.77 -21.99
C GLY A 129 -10.88 4.03 -21.52
N THR A 130 -11.07 4.46 -20.27
CA THR A 130 -10.38 5.65 -19.74
C THR A 130 -8.94 5.38 -19.33
N THR A 131 -8.48 4.13 -19.40
CA THR A 131 -7.17 3.65 -18.94
C THR A 131 -5.98 4.00 -19.85
N ASN A 132 -6.17 4.86 -20.85
CA ASN A 132 -5.15 5.22 -21.85
C ASN A 132 -4.83 6.72 -21.90
N ILE A 133 -5.05 7.47 -20.80
CA ILE A 133 -4.64 8.88 -20.75
C ILE A 133 -3.12 8.93 -20.52
N LYS A 134 -2.36 9.00 -21.62
CA LYS A 134 -0.92 9.29 -21.58
C LYS A 134 -0.72 10.77 -21.35
N PHE A 135 -0.17 11.14 -20.20
CA PHE A 135 0.33 12.49 -19.98
C PHE A 135 1.78 12.59 -20.43
N ASN A 136 2.06 13.59 -21.27
CA ASN A 136 3.42 13.97 -21.64
C ASN A 136 4.04 14.95 -20.63
N GLU A 137 3.26 15.40 -19.64
CA GLU A 137 3.67 16.41 -18.66
C GLU A 137 3.37 15.94 -17.23
N PRO A 138 4.12 16.46 -16.22
CA PRO A 138 3.83 16.23 -14.82
C PRO A 138 2.45 16.75 -14.39
N ILE A 139 1.73 15.97 -13.58
CA ILE A 139 0.39 16.29 -13.10
C ILE A 139 0.31 16.33 -11.57
N ILE A 140 -0.63 17.13 -11.07
CA ILE A 140 -1.17 17.03 -9.71
C ILE A 140 -2.53 16.35 -9.81
N LEU A 141 -2.62 15.12 -9.28
CA LEU A 141 -3.84 14.32 -9.33
C LEU A 141 -4.88 14.89 -8.36
N CYS A 142 -6.04 15.26 -8.88
CA CYS A 142 -7.17 15.81 -8.13
C CYS A 142 -8.32 14.79 -8.14
N VAL A 143 -8.71 14.27 -6.97
CA VAL A 143 -9.69 13.18 -6.80
C VAL A 143 -10.58 13.38 -5.59
N ASP A 144 -11.83 12.92 -5.62
CA ASP A 144 -12.65 13.00 -4.40
C ASP A 144 -12.06 12.14 -3.27
N GLU A 145 -11.54 10.97 -3.61
CA GLU A 145 -10.85 10.06 -2.71
C GLU A 145 -9.75 9.32 -3.50
N LEU A 146 -8.59 9.14 -2.87
CA LEU A 146 -7.46 8.47 -3.51
C LEU A 146 -7.51 6.97 -3.23
N TYR A 147 -7.53 6.18 -4.30
CA TYR A 147 -7.41 4.73 -4.22
C TYR A 147 -6.07 4.23 -4.76
N PRO A 148 -5.56 3.07 -4.29
CA PRO A 148 -4.29 2.50 -4.75
C PRO A 148 -4.20 2.36 -6.27
N SER A 149 -5.27 1.89 -6.93
CA SER A 149 -5.32 1.70 -8.39
C SER A 149 -4.88 2.94 -9.19
N MET A 150 -5.30 4.12 -8.73
CA MET A 150 -5.04 5.40 -9.40
C MET A 150 -3.56 5.76 -9.38
N LEU A 151 -2.84 5.39 -8.31
CA LEU A 151 -1.40 5.61 -8.23
C LEU A 151 -0.65 4.71 -9.23
N PHE A 152 -1.14 3.50 -9.47
CA PHE A 152 -0.53 2.57 -10.44
C PHE A 152 -0.80 2.94 -11.90
N GLU A 153 -1.91 3.61 -12.18
CA GLU A 153 -2.25 4.05 -13.53
C GLU A 153 -1.29 5.14 -14.04
N PHE A 154 -0.92 6.09 -13.16
CA PHE A 154 -0.14 7.27 -13.55
C PHE A 154 1.26 7.33 -12.90
N LYS A 155 1.99 6.20 -12.94
CA LYS A 155 3.24 5.97 -12.18
C LYS A 155 4.28 7.09 -12.26
N HIS A 156 4.58 7.60 -13.44
CA HIS A 156 5.71 8.55 -13.61
C HIS A 156 5.26 10.01 -13.68
N GLN A 157 3.98 10.25 -13.95
CA GLN A 157 3.44 11.56 -14.25
C GLN A 157 2.91 12.28 -13.01
N ILE A 158 2.42 11.55 -12.00
CA ILE A 158 1.98 12.16 -10.74
C ILE A 158 3.19 12.74 -10.01
N LYS A 159 3.12 14.04 -9.69
CA LYS A 159 4.06 14.75 -8.80
C LYS A 159 3.43 15.21 -7.50
N GLY A 160 2.14 14.96 -7.31
CA GLY A 160 1.42 15.30 -6.10
C GLY A 160 -0.06 14.98 -6.21
N ILE A 161 -0.73 14.91 -5.07
CA ILE A 161 -2.14 14.55 -4.95
C ILE A 161 -2.87 15.60 -4.12
N ILE A 162 -4.05 15.99 -4.57
CA ILE A 162 -5.02 16.77 -3.81
C ILE A 162 -6.32 15.98 -3.81
N ALA A 163 -6.89 15.70 -2.64
CA ALA A 163 -8.18 15.02 -2.54
C ALA A 163 -9.20 15.75 -1.67
N LYS A 164 -10.48 15.39 -1.80
CA LYS A 164 -11.53 15.86 -0.88
C LYS A 164 -11.64 15.03 0.39
N LYS A 165 -11.25 13.75 0.30
CA LYS A 165 -11.27 12.79 1.39
C LYS A 165 -9.93 12.03 1.43
N GLY A 166 -9.52 11.66 2.63
CA GLY A 166 -8.31 10.90 2.84
C GLY A 166 -7.96 10.76 4.32
N HIS A 167 -7.43 9.60 4.68
CA HIS A 167 -6.98 9.29 6.04
C HIS A 167 -5.49 8.96 6.03
N ASP A 168 -4.82 9.30 7.13
CA ASP A 168 -3.36 9.17 7.21
C ASP A 168 -2.88 7.71 7.15
N LEU A 169 -3.73 6.79 7.59
CA LEU A 169 -3.45 5.35 7.63
C LEU A 169 -4.03 4.60 6.42
N SER A 170 -4.61 5.28 5.44
CA SER A 170 -5.10 4.57 4.25
C SER A 170 -3.92 4.02 3.46
N HIS A 171 -4.08 2.86 2.83
CA HIS A 171 -3.04 2.27 2.00
C HIS A 171 -2.62 3.20 0.85
N ALA A 172 -3.56 3.94 0.26
CA ALA A 172 -3.23 4.95 -0.74
C ALA A 172 -2.34 6.07 -0.17
N ALA A 173 -2.51 6.45 1.10
CA ALA A 173 -1.63 7.40 1.79
C ALA A 173 -0.23 6.82 2.05
N ILE A 174 -0.13 5.55 2.43
CA ILE A 174 1.15 4.85 2.60
C ILE A 174 1.90 4.81 1.26
N LEU A 175 1.25 4.36 0.19
CA LEU A 175 1.82 4.31 -1.17
C LEU A 175 2.25 5.69 -1.68
N ALA A 176 1.50 6.75 -1.37
CA ALA A 176 1.90 8.11 -1.70
C ALA A 176 3.19 8.52 -0.98
N ARG A 177 3.35 8.17 0.31
CA ARG A 177 4.57 8.44 1.09
C ARG A 177 5.78 7.66 0.59
N GLU A 178 5.62 6.37 0.33
CA GLU A 178 6.69 5.52 -0.24
C GLU A 178 7.22 6.11 -1.55
N ARG A 179 6.35 6.74 -2.33
CA ARG A 179 6.70 7.39 -3.59
C ARG A 179 7.11 8.85 -3.44
N ASN A 180 7.25 9.35 -2.20
CA ASN A 180 7.56 10.74 -1.88
C ASN A 180 6.63 11.75 -2.59
N LEU A 181 5.37 11.37 -2.78
CA LEU A 181 4.35 12.23 -3.37
C LEU A 181 3.70 13.07 -2.27
N PRO A 182 3.70 14.41 -2.37
CA PRO A 182 2.88 15.22 -1.49
C PRO A 182 1.40 14.91 -1.69
N TYR A 183 0.67 14.76 -0.59
CA TYR A 183 -0.75 14.44 -0.60
C TYR A 183 -1.48 15.34 0.39
N LEU A 184 -2.33 16.22 -0.14
CA LEU A 184 -3.17 17.16 0.61
C LEU A 184 -4.64 16.76 0.53
N VAL A 185 -5.38 16.98 1.61
CA VAL A 185 -6.85 16.90 1.64
C VAL A 185 -7.40 18.31 1.85
N VAL A 186 -8.34 18.71 1.01
CA VAL A 186 -8.96 20.05 0.97
C VAL A 186 -10.48 19.93 0.93
N ASP A 187 -11.18 20.91 1.49
CA ASP A 187 -12.65 20.93 1.45
C ASP A 187 -13.18 21.15 0.01
N ASP A 188 -12.50 21.99 -0.76
CA ASP A 188 -12.83 22.26 -2.15
C ASP A 188 -11.59 22.62 -2.99
N TYR A 189 -11.75 22.63 -4.31
CA TYR A 189 -10.68 22.94 -5.26
C TYR A 189 -10.72 24.43 -5.64
N PRO A 190 -9.76 25.26 -5.20
CA PRO A 190 -9.73 26.69 -5.54
C PRO A 190 -9.18 26.97 -6.95
N PHE A 191 -9.21 25.99 -7.85
CA PHE A 191 -8.59 26.06 -9.18
C PHE A 191 -9.28 25.12 -10.17
N GLU A 192 -9.07 25.37 -11.46
CA GLU A 192 -9.65 24.59 -12.55
C GLU A 192 -8.68 23.54 -13.11
N ALA A 193 -9.21 22.59 -13.88
CA ALA A 193 -8.42 21.60 -14.61
C ALA A 193 -7.41 22.27 -15.54
N GLY A 194 -6.19 21.72 -15.61
CA GLY A 194 -5.10 22.26 -16.42
C GLY A 194 -4.31 23.40 -15.75
N THR A 195 -4.79 23.98 -14.65
CA THR A 195 -4.05 25.01 -13.90
C THR A 195 -2.70 24.48 -13.44
N LYS A 196 -1.61 25.23 -13.64
CA LYS A 196 -0.29 24.84 -13.12
C LYS A 196 -0.25 25.05 -11.62
N LEU A 197 0.08 24.02 -10.86
CA LEU A 197 0.10 24.04 -9.41
C LEU A 197 1.51 23.73 -8.88
N LEU A 198 1.86 24.37 -7.78
CA LEU A 198 2.88 23.89 -6.85
C LEU A 198 2.15 23.55 -5.54
N ILE A 199 2.33 22.32 -5.07
CA ILE A 199 1.85 21.92 -3.75
C ILE A 199 3.03 21.76 -2.80
N ASN A 200 2.91 22.33 -1.62
CA ASN A 200 3.90 22.24 -0.56
C ASN A 200 3.27 21.56 0.66
N GLY A 201 3.58 20.27 0.83
CA GLY A 201 3.10 19.46 1.97
C GLY A 201 3.70 19.88 3.31
N TYR A 202 4.74 20.70 3.32
CA TYR A 202 5.38 21.21 4.54
C TYR A 202 4.64 22.43 5.09
N THR A 203 4.33 23.40 4.23
CA THR A 203 3.60 24.62 4.61
C THR A 203 2.08 24.50 4.46
N LYS A 204 1.59 23.40 3.89
CA LYS A 204 0.17 23.16 3.54
C LYS A 204 -0.36 24.11 2.45
N GLU A 205 0.53 24.69 1.66
CA GLU A 205 0.19 25.68 0.64
C GLU A 205 -0.03 25.03 -0.73
N ILE A 206 -0.99 25.59 -1.47
CA ILE A 206 -1.23 25.30 -2.88
C ILE A 206 -1.08 26.62 -3.62
N ILE A 207 -0.04 26.73 -4.46
CA ILE A 207 0.28 27.93 -5.22
C ILE A 207 -0.19 27.73 -6.66
N LEU A 208 -1.06 28.62 -7.13
CA LEU A 208 -1.58 28.63 -8.50
C LEU A 208 -0.61 29.41 -9.40
N ASN A 209 -0.33 28.86 -10.58
CA ASN A 209 0.58 29.45 -11.58
C ASN A 209 1.91 29.91 -10.96
N PRO A 210 2.67 29.00 -10.32
CA PRO A 210 3.85 29.33 -9.53
C PRO A 210 4.92 30.00 -10.41
N LYS A 211 5.55 31.04 -9.85
CA LYS A 211 6.72 31.72 -10.42
C LYS A 211 8.00 31.01 -10.01
N PRO A 212 9.14 31.21 -10.71
CA PRO A 212 10.41 30.59 -10.34
C PRO A 212 10.86 30.84 -8.89
N MET A 213 10.44 31.96 -8.29
CA MET A 213 10.75 32.29 -6.90
C MET A 213 10.01 31.40 -5.90
N ASP A 214 8.76 31.02 -6.20
CA ASP A 214 7.95 30.14 -5.35
C ASP A 214 8.57 28.74 -5.26
N HIS A 215 9.14 28.25 -6.36
CA HIS A 215 9.90 27.01 -6.40
C HIS A 215 11.13 27.07 -5.49
N LYS A 216 11.92 28.15 -5.58
CA LYS A 216 13.12 28.33 -4.73
C LYS A 216 12.73 28.40 -3.26
N LYS A 217 11.65 29.12 -2.93
CA LYS A 217 11.14 29.22 -1.57
C LYS A 217 10.73 27.85 -1.03
N ALA A 218 9.94 27.10 -1.78
CA ALA A 218 9.52 25.75 -1.37
C ALA A 218 10.73 24.82 -1.17
N LEU A 219 11.69 24.81 -2.10
CA LEU A 219 12.93 24.03 -1.97
C LEU A 219 13.73 24.40 -0.71
N PHE A 220 13.82 25.70 -0.40
CA PHE A 220 14.49 26.18 0.81
C PHE A 220 13.75 25.73 2.07
N GLU A 221 12.42 25.83 2.11
CA GLU A 221 11.59 25.35 3.24
C GLU A 221 11.76 23.84 3.45
N HIS A 222 11.83 23.06 2.37
CA HIS A 222 12.14 21.63 2.45
C HIS A 222 13.54 21.36 3.03
N GLN A 223 14.56 22.08 2.57
CA GLN A 223 15.92 21.95 3.11
C GLN A 223 15.99 22.37 4.59
N PHE A 224 15.25 23.41 4.96
CA PHE A 224 15.14 23.85 6.35
C PHE A 224 14.44 22.80 7.22
N GLU A 225 13.37 22.19 6.76
CA GLU A 225 12.71 21.12 7.51
C GLU A 225 13.57 19.86 7.60
N GLN A 226 14.27 19.50 6.53
CA GLN A 226 15.27 18.43 6.57
C GLN A 226 16.43 18.74 7.50
N SER A 227 16.86 19.99 7.64
CA SER A 227 17.92 20.36 8.59
C SER A 227 17.44 20.40 10.04
N GLN A 228 16.17 20.71 10.28
CA GLN A 228 15.51 20.54 11.59
C GLN A 228 15.29 19.06 11.94
N LEU A 229 15.05 18.21 10.93
CA LEU A 229 15.08 16.75 11.04
C LEU A 229 16.51 16.21 11.07
N GLY A 230 17.49 17.02 10.67
CA GLY A 230 18.91 16.76 10.82
C GLY A 230 19.17 16.42 12.28
N LEU A 231 19.52 15.16 12.51
CA LEU A 231 19.56 14.46 13.80
C LEU A 231 20.70 14.97 14.70
N SER A 232 20.77 16.28 14.91
CA SER A 232 21.61 16.88 15.94
C SER A 232 20.94 16.63 17.29
N HIS A 233 21.43 15.60 17.99
CA HIS A 233 21.30 15.37 19.42
C HIS A 233 19.88 15.45 20.01
N LYS A 234 19.13 14.36 19.87
CA LYS A 234 17.92 14.10 20.65
C LYS A 234 18.18 13.00 21.70
N PRO A 235 17.50 13.00 22.86
CA PRO A 235 17.70 11.99 23.91
C PRO A 235 17.10 10.60 23.57
N TYR A 236 16.77 10.35 22.30
CA TYR A 236 16.09 9.14 21.83
C TYR A 236 16.76 8.60 20.58
N LYS A 237 16.70 7.28 20.40
CA LYS A 237 17.23 6.57 19.24
C LYS A 237 16.15 6.43 18.16
N LEU A 238 16.47 6.81 16.93
CA LEU A 238 15.66 6.56 15.75
C LEU A 238 16.04 5.22 15.14
N LEU A 239 15.27 4.18 15.42
CA LEU A 239 15.54 2.83 14.92
C LEU A 239 14.56 2.48 13.78
N LEU A 240 15.06 1.80 12.75
CA LEU A 240 14.26 1.36 11.61
C LEU A 240 13.42 0.12 11.96
N ASN A 241 12.24 0.02 11.36
CA ASN A 241 11.43 -1.19 11.32
C ASN A 241 11.51 -1.76 9.91
N LEU A 242 11.97 -3.00 9.77
CA LEU A 242 12.27 -3.64 8.51
C LEU A 242 11.59 -5.00 8.39
N SER A 243 11.32 -5.42 7.16
CA SER A 243 10.79 -6.72 6.76
C SER A 243 11.68 -7.39 5.69
N GLY A 244 11.49 -8.70 5.50
CA GLY A 244 12.35 -9.61 4.74
C GLY A 244 12.98 -9.07 3.44
N GLN A 245 12.18 -8.39 2.60
CA GLN A 245 12.59 -7.98 1.25
C GLN A 245 12.93 -6.49 1.11
N ASP A 246 13.01 -5.75 2.22
CA ASP A 246 13.21 -4.30 2.16
C ASP A 246 14.54 -3.95 1.49
N LYS A 247 14.47 -3.09 0.47
CA LYS A 247 15.68 -2.49 -0.13
C LYS A 247 16.14 -1.35 0.76
N ILE A 248 17.23 -1.59 1.49
CA ILE A 248 17.79 -0.61 2.42
C ILE A 248 18.67 0.37 1.64
N ASP A 249 18.17 1.58 1.43
CA ASP A 249 18.94 2.70 0.88
C ASP A 249 20.01 3.12 1.91
N LYS A 250 21.22 3.43 1.41
CA LYS A 250 22.34 3.90 2.24
C LYS A 250 21.97 5.14 3.07
N THR A 251 21.11 6.00 2.54
CA THR A 251 20.62 7.20 3.24
C THR A 251 19.83 6.86 4.50
N TYR A 252 19.05 5.77 4.53
CA TYR A 252 18.35 5.32 5.75
C TYR A 252 19.32 4.79 6.79
N ILE A 253 20.37 4.08 6.35
CA ILE A 253 21.42 3.58 7.24
C ILE A 253 22.13 4.75 7.89
N GLU A 254 22.52 5.76 7.11
CA GLU A 254 23.24 6.94 7.60
C GLU A 254 22.39 7.76 8.60
N ASN A 255 21.09 7.90 8.34
CA ASN A 255 20.15 8.72 9.14
C ASN A 255 19.38 7.97 10.23
N SER A 256 19.76 6.74 10.58
CA SER A 256 19.14 6.00 11.70
C SER A 256 20.17 5.60 12.75
N ASP A 257 19.72 5.28 13.96
CA ASP A 257 20.53 4.75 15.05
C ASP A 257 20.63 3.22 15.03
N GLY A 258 20.13 2.56 13.98
CA GLY A 258 20.10 1.10 13.83
C GLY A 258 18.73 0.57 13.41
N VAL A 259 18.53 -0.73 13.60
CA VAL A 259 17.25 -1.43 13.37
C VAL A 259 16.66 -1.83 14.70
N GLY A 260 15.42 -1.43 14.96
CA GLY A 260 14.71 -1.64 16.22
C GLY A 260 13.73 -2.81 16.15
N LEU A 261 13.37 -3.21 14.94
CA LEU A 261 12.59 -4.40 14.67
C LEU A 261 12.89 -4.88 13.24
N TYR A 262 13.37 -6.10 13.10
CA TYR A 262 13.37 -6.83 11.85
C TYR A 262 12.37 -7.99 11.96
N ARG A 263 11.37 -7.99 11.07
CA ARG A 263 10.30 -8.98 11.02
C ARG A 263 10.76 -10.19 10.21
N SER A 264 11.12 -11.26 10.91
CA SER A 264 11.66 -12.47 10.28
C SER A 264 10.60 -13.36 9.64
N GLU A 265 9.31 -13.23 10.00
CA GLU A 265 8.23 -14.06 9.47
C GLU A 265 8.08 -13.98 7.94
N PHE A 266 8.51 -12.89 7.32
CA PHE A 266 8.50 -12.73 5.86
C PHE A 266 9.47 -13.65 5.12
N LEU A 267 10.48 -14.19 5.82
CA LEU A 267 11.36 -15.19 5.22
C LEU A 267 10.59 -16.48 4.93
N TYR A 268 9.61 -16.86 5.77
CA TYR A 268 8.74 -18.00 5.51
C TYR A 268 7.94 -17.79 4.22
N HIS A 269 7.30 -16.64 4.08
CA HIS A 269 6.46 -16.33 2.92
C HIS A 269 7.22 -16.38 1.58
N THR A 270 8.53 -16.17 1.61
CA THR A 270 9.37 -16.25 0.41
C THR A 270 9.49 -17.69 -0.11
N PHE A 271 9.46 -18.69 0.77
CA PHE A 271 9.60 -20.11 0.42
C PHE A 271 8.30 -20.90 0.54
N ASN A 272 7.26 -20.29 1.12
CA ASN A 272 6.07 -20.97 1.63
C ASN A 272 6.41 -22.13 2.60
N ASP A 273 7.57 -22.02 3.26
CA ASP A 273 8.11 -22.98 4.23
C ASP A 273 9.19 -22.28 5.09
N PHE A 274 9.63 -22.92 6.17
CA PHE A 274 10.74 -22.42 6.97
C PHE A 274 12.06 -22.43 6.16
N PRO A 275 12.75 -21.28 6.03
CA PRO A 275 14.03 -21.23 5.33
C PRO A 275 15.11 -21.96 6.14
N SER A 276 16.09 -22.54 5.44
CA SER A 276 17.21 -23.21 6.12
C SER A 276 18.05 -22.24 6.95
N MET A 277 18.69 -22.77 7.99
CA MET A 277 19.66 -22.05 8.82
C MET A 277 20.70 -21.27 8.00
N GLU A 278 21.26 -21.84 6.93
CA GLU A 278 22.26 -21.17 6.08
C GLU A 278 21.67 -19.95 5.35
N TYR A 279 20.44 -20.05 4.86
CA TYR A 279 19.78 -18.93 4.22
C TYR A 279 19.51 -17.81 5.22
N GLN A 280 19.00 -18.17 6.40
CA GLN A 280 18.77 -17.23 7.49
C GLN A 280 20.07 -16.53 7.90
N TYR A 281 21.16 -17.31 8.03
CA TYR A 281 22.50 -16.81 8.34
C TYR A 281 22.95 -15.74 7.34
N ASP A 282 22.84 -15.99 6.04
CA ASP A 282 23.27 -15.04 5.01
C ASP A 282 22.47 -13.73 5.05
N VAL A 283 21.16 -13.82 5.27
CA VAL A 283 20.27 -12.65 5.41
C VAL A 283 20.66 -11.83 6.64
N TYR A 284 20.78 -12.47 7.80
CA TYR A 284 21.11 -11.79 9.05
C TYR A 284 22.54 -11.24 9.03
N LEU A 285 23.49 -11.96 8.43
CA LEU A 285 24.87 -11.52 8.26
C LEU A 285 24.97 -10.24 7.43
N LYS A 286 24.23 -10.21 6.31
CA LYS A 286 24.18 -9.02 5.45
C LYS A 286 23.62 -7.82 6.21
N LEU A 287 22.54 -8.01 6.98
CA LEU A 287 21.92 -6.95 7.75
C LEU A 287 22.84 -6.44 8.87
N ALA A 288 23.42 -7.35 9.66
CA ALA A 288 24.38 -7.03 10.72
C ALA A 288 25.56 -6.21 10.18
N LYS A 289 26.13 -6.66 9.04
CA LYS A 289 27.24 -5.99 8.36
C LYS A 289 26.88 -4.60 7.85
N GLN A 290 25.68 -4.43 7.29
CA GLN A 290 25.24 -3.15 6.72
C GLN A 290 25.06 -2.05 7.77
N PHE A 291 24.64 -2.43 8.98
CA PHE A 291 24.37 -1.48 10.05
C PHE A 291 25.53 -1.32 11.03
N TYR A 292 26.54 -2.19 11.03
CA TYR A 292 27.66 -2.13 11.97
C TYR A 292 28.31 -0.72 12.03
N PRO A 293 28.51 -0.14 13.24
CA PRO A 293 28.35 -0.72 14.58
C PRO A 293 26.96 -0.49 15.21
N LYS A 294 25.97 -0.01 14.46
CA LYS A 294 24.61 0.26 14.95
C LYS A 294 23.88 -1.06 15.29
N PRO A 295 23.04 -1.08 16.35
CA PRO A 295 22.30 -2.27 16.74
C PRO A 295 21.29 -2.70 15.68
N VAL A 296 21.05 -4.00 15.60
CA VAL A 296 20.01 -4.61 14.78
C VAL A 296 19.21 -5.59 15.61
N VAL A 297 17.96 -5.25 15.90
CA VAL A 297 17.04 -6.09 16.67
C VAL A 297 16.27 -7.00 15.71
N ILE A 298 16.54 -8.31 15.76
CA ILE A 298 15.78 -9.33 15.04
C ILE A 298 14.69 -9.87 15.95
N ARG A 299 13.45 -9.84 15.47
CA ARG A 299 12.36 -10.55 16.13
C ARG A 299 12.33 -11.99 15.64
N THR A 300 12.21 -12.95 16.55
CA THR A 300 11.96 -14.35 16.20
C THR A 300 10.67 -14.49 15.40
N TYR A 301 10.44 -15.63 14.75
CA TYR A 301 9.23 -15.81 13.94
C TYR A 301 7.96 -15.47 14.72
N ASP A 302 7.08 -14.67 14.11
CA ASP A 302 5.83 -14.20 14.73
C ASP A 302 4.67 -14.44 13.77
N PHE A 303 3.99 -15.58 13.96
CA PHE A 303 2.83 -16.00 13.19
C PHE A 303 1.57 -15.83 14.04
N SER A 304 0.91 -14.68 13.93
CA SER A 304 -0.38 -14.41 14.58
C SER A 304 -1.53 -15.22 13.96
N GLU A 305 -2.60 -15.45 14.73
CA GLU A 305 -3.82 -16.18 14.32
C GLU A 305 -4.45 -15.69 13.00
N ASP A 306 -4.28 -14.40 12.65
CA ASP A 306 -4.79 -13.78 11.41
C ASP A 306 -3.93 -14.02 10.16
N LYS A 307 -2.78 -14.70 10.28
CA LYS A 307 -1.90 -15.02 9.14
C LYS A 307 -1.93 -16.52 8.88
N SER A 308 -2.97 -16.98 8.19
CA SER A 308 -3.12 -18.38 7.84
C SER A 308 -1.99 -18.84 6.93
N LEU A 309 -1.12 -19.69 7.47
CA LEU A 309 -0.23 -20.57 6.72
C LEU A 309 -1.09 -21.73 6.25
N ASP A 310 -1.34 -21.83 4.95
CA ASP A 310 -2.00 -22.94 4.24
C ASP A 310 -3.09 -23.70 5.03
N GLY A 311 -4.14 -22.99 5.44
CA GLY A 311 -5.37 -23.63 5.97
C GLY A 311 -5.28 -24.22 7.38
N MET A 312 -4.21 -23.99 8.13
CA MET A 312 -4.16 -24.38 9.55
C MET A 312 -4.81 -23.32 10.44
N VAL A 313 -5.86 -23.72 11.16
CA VAL A 313 -6.49 -22.91 12.21
C VAL A 313 -5.58 -22.91 13.44
N LEU A 314 -4.99 -21.77 13.75
CA LEU A 314 -4.19 -21.55 14.96
C LEU A 314 -5.14 -21.51 16.17
N HIS A 315 -5.22 -22.62 16.92
CA HIS A 315 -6.06 -22.71 18.13
C HIS A 315 -5.33 -22.32 19.43
N ARG A 316 -4.02 -22.07 19.37
CA ARG A 316 -3.18 -21.78 20.53
C ARG A 316 -2.11 -20.80 20.08
N GLY A 317 -2.04 -19.63 20.72
CA GLY A 317 -1.21 -18.50 20.32
C GLY A 317 0.26 -18.83 19.99
N VAL A 318 0.93 -17.85 19.40
CA VAL A 318 2.21 -17.97 18.67
C VAL A 318 3.33 -18.75 19.41
N ALA A 319 3.37 -18.76 20.75
CA ALA A 319 4.31 -19.55 21.54
C ALA A 319 4.10 -21.06 21.43
N ALA A 320 2.85 -21.53 21.35
CA ALA A 320 2.54 -22.93 21.14
C ALA A 320 2.91 -23.38 19.70
N TYR A 321 2.88 -22.45 18.74
CA TYR A 321 3.26 -22.71 17.36
C TYR A 321 4.77 -22.85 17.19
N LEU A 322 5.57 -21.91 17.72
CA LEU A 322 7.05 -22.02 17.70
C LEU A 322 7.55 -23.30 18.38
N LEU A 323 6.92 -23.71 19.49
CA LEU A 323 7.22 -24.99 20.15
C LEU A 323 6.78 -26.23 19.35
N SER A 324 5.85 -26.07 18.40
CA SER A 324 5.46 -27.14 17.48
C SER A 324 6.43 -27.30 16.29
N TYR A 325 7.30 -26.31 16.06
CA TYR A 325 8.34 -26.29 15.04
C TYR A 325 9.71 -26.01 15.67
N GLU A 326 10.07 -26.83 16.66
CA GLU A 326 11.29 -26.69 17.46
C GLU A 326 12.54 -26.62 16.57
N ASP A 327 12.62 -27.45 15.53
CA ASP A 327 13.74 -27.45 14.58
C ASP A 327 13.92 -26.09 13.89
N ALA A 328 12.83 -25.48 13.40
CA ALA A 328 12.89 -24.18 12.74
C ALA A 328 13.29 -23.05 13.71
N PHE A 329 12.86 -23.13 14.97
CA PHE A 329 13.28 -22.20 16.01
C PHE A 329 14.77 -22.37 16.35
N ILE A 330 15.25 -23.60 16.51
CA ILE A 330 16.67 -23.92 16.75
C ILE A 330 17.53 -23.41 15.59
N GLU A 331 17.11 -23.65 14.34
CA GLU A 331 17.82 -23.15 13.16
C GLU A 331 17.90 -21.62 13.16
N GLN A 332 16.80 -20.93 13.45
CA GLN A 332 16.79 -19.47 13.53
C GLN A 332 17.73 -18.95 14.62
N MET A 333 17.65 -19.52 15.82
CA MET A 333 18.51 -19.12 16.93
C MET A 333 19.99 -19.40 16.63
N THR A 334 20.29 -20.53 16.00
CA THR A 334 21.65 -20.90 15.58
C THR A 334 22.20 -19.89 14.58
N ALA A 335 21.43 -19.54 13.54
CA ALA A 335 21.83 -18.53 12.57
C ALA A 335 22.11 -17.17 13.23
N LEU A 336 21.23 -16.72 14.14
CA LEU A 336 21.38 -15.45 14.85
C LEU A 336 22.63 -15.42 15.74
N LEU A 337 22.89 -16.49 16.48
CA LEU A 337 24.08 -16.61 17.34
C LEU A 337 25.37 -16.59 16.51
N LEU A 338 25.43 -17.37 15.42
CA LEU A 338 26.59 -17.42 14.52
C LEU A 338 26.88 -16.07 13.86
N VAL A 339 25.86 -15.27 13.56
CA VAL A 339 26.08 -13.91 13.04
C VAL A 339 26.55 -12.96 14.15
N ASN A 340 25.99 -13.07 15.35
CA ASN A 340 26.39 -12.18 16.45
C ASN A 340 27.84 -12.39 16.87
N GLU A 341 28.38 -13.60 16.76
CA GLU A 341 29.83 -13.86 16.95
C GLU A 341 30.73 -13.03 16.03
N LYS A 342 30.24 -12.58 14.87
CA LYS A 342 31.03 -11.81 13.89
C LYS A 342 30.97 -10.30 14.08
N TYR A 343 29.81 -9.75 14.45
CA TYR A 343 29.57 -8.30 14.44
C TYR A 343 29.12 -7.73 15.80
N ASP A 344 28.76 -8.57 16.78
CA ASP A 344 28.32 -8.21 18.14
C ASP A 344 27.33 -7.04 18.21
N ASN A 345 26.49 -6.89 17.19
CA ASN A 345 25.49 -5.83 17.07
C ASN A 345 24.08 -6.36 16.87
N LEU A 346 23.86 -7.67 16.94
CA LEU A 346 22.53 -8.26 16.91
C LEU A 346 21.91 -8.28 18.30
N LYS A 347 20.60 -8.03 18.33
CA LYS A 347 19.76 -8.25 19.51
C LYS A 347 18.60 -9.14 19.10
N ILE A 348 18.27 -10.11 19.94
CA ILE A 348 17.16 -11.03 19.70
C ILE A 348 15.96 -10.55 20.52
N MET A 349 14.80 -10.43 19.88
CA MET A 349 13.54 -10.09 20.53
C MET A 349 12.54 -11.22 20.31
N SER A 350 11.97 -11.73 21.39
CA SER A 350 10.82 -12.65 21.29
C SER A 350 9.54 -11.86 21.05
N SER A 351 8.62 -12.42 20.28
CA SER A 351 7.26 -11.89 20.11
C SER A 351 6.39 -12.01 21.38
N HIS A 352 6.87 -12.71 22.42
CA HIS A 352 6.12 -12.95 23.66
C HIS A 352 6.71 -12.27 24.89
N HIS A 353 5.81 -11.80 25.76
CA HIS A 353 6.10 -11.36 27.13
C HIS A 353 6.50 -12.51 28.09
N TYR A 354 6.61 -13.74 27.60
CA TYR A 354 6.92 -14.93 28.39
C TYR A 354 8.09 -15.65 27.75
N LEU A 355 9.30 -15.25 28.11
CA LEU A 355 10.49 -16.10 28.19
C LEU A 355 11.51 -15.25 28.97
N ILE A 356 11.52 -15.47 30.28
CA ILE A 356 12.52 -14.97 31.23
C ILE A 356 13.75 -15.85 31.14
#